data_AF-A0A1E5XM37-F1
#
_entry.id   AF-A0A1E5XM37-F1
#
_cell.length_a   1.000
_cell.length_b   1.000
_cell.length_c   1.000
_cell.angle_alpha   90.00
_cell.angle_beta   90.00
_cell.angle_gamma   90.00
#
_symmetry.space_group_name_H-M   'P 1'
#
loop_
_entity.id
_entity.type
_entity.pdbx_description
1 polymer ?
#
loop_
_entity_poly.entity_id
_entity_poly.type
_entity_poly.pdbx_seq_one_letter_code
_entity_poly.pdbx_strand_id
1 'polypeptide(L)'
;MPRRELTRVFVLGGAVAMGLTFAGPAAACSDLPNICAMNAQHHQSMVDISASYAYGDYYGEEDYYGDDYYDSGYYSGDIDYSAYAEDPGRSLSNEAASFASAVSAQQAALDEKLKDPGFRNAYERYSNGGWDYFQDNAGAAPGEYCAAFYWKGDGMVRLSGPGGDYQGALITFWGPNIPTPKDVKTISVTLDQADGAPQKVKAFNYHLAGDAWGAIALAVPSIEAALDGMEDTQSFKLSVGNKTVAEVEWQDGLKAKRKLQSCLG
;
A
#
# COMPACT_ATOMS: atom_id res chain seq x y z
N MET A 1 8.41 74.29 32.78
CA MET A 1 6.98 74.48 32.45
C MET A 1 6.89 74.91 30.98
N PRO A 2 5.88 74.56 30.15
CA PRO A 2 5.00 73.38 30.09
C PRO A 2 4.94 72.70 28.68
N ARG A 3 4.54 71.41 28.67
CA ARG A 3 3.58 70.64 27.82
C ARG A 3 3.34 70.88 26.30
N ARG A 4 3.21 69.72 25.60
CA ARG A 4 2.18 69.28 24.60
C ARG A 4 2.45 69.64 23.12
N GLU A 5 2.22 68.84 22.05
CA GLU A 5 1.59 67.53 21.73
C GLU A 5 2.26 66.94 20.45
N LEU A 6 2.59 65.64 20.38
CA LEU A 6 1.91 64.57 19.61
C LEU A 6 1.55 64.87 18.14
N THR A 7 2.28 64.27 17.20
CA THR A 7 1.66 63.61 16.03
C THR A 7 2.51 62.41 15.60
N ARG A 8 1.90 61.22 15.67
CA ARG A 8 2.44 59.93 15.23
C ARG A 8 2.40 59.84 13.71
N VAL A 9 3.47 59.36 13.09
CA VAL A 9 3.43 58.73 11.76
C VAL A 9 3.91 57.30 11.94
N PHE A 10 2.98 56.35 11.75
CA PHE A 10 3.26 54.93 11.65
C PHE A 10 3.76 54.65 10.22
N VAL A 11 4.97 54.12 10.09
CA VAL A 11 5.38 53.39 8.88
C VAL A 11 5.67 51.96 9.33
N LEU A 12 4.72 51.07 9.04
CA LEU A 12 4.89 49.63 9.12
C LEU A 12 5.79 49.19 7.95
N GLY A 13 7.09 49.05 8.22
CA GLY A 13 7.99 48.27 7.38
C GLY A 13 7.81 46.80 7.71
N GLY A 14 7.00 46.10 6.91
CA GLY A 14 6.80 44.66 7.03
C GLY A 14 8.07 43.90 6.70
N ALA A 15 8.60 43.19 7.70
CA ALA A 15 9.58 42.13 7.49
C ALA A 15 8.86 40.95 6.82
N VAL A 16 9.16 40.69 5.54
CA VAL A 16 8.83 39.42 4.91
C VAL A 16 9.85 38.41 5.40
N ALA A 17 9.59 37.82 6.56
CA ALA A 17 10.21 36.56 6.93
C ALA A 17 9.59 35.49 6.02
N MET A 18 10.33 35.06 5.00
CA MET A 18 10.04 33.80 4.32
C MET A 18 10.18 32.69 5.37
N GLY A 19 9.05 32.30 5.96
CA GLY A 19 8.96 31.09 6.74
C GLY A 19 9.25 29.93 5.80
N LEU A 20 10.38 29.25 6.04
CA LEU A 20 10.58 27.88 5.62
C LEU A 20 9.39 27.08 6.18
N THR A 21 8.41 26.78 5.33
CA THR A 21 7.39 25.79 5.63
C THR A 21 8.09 24.44 5.65
N PHE A 22 8.58 24.05 6.83
CA PHE A 22 8.86 22.67 7.13
C PHE A 22 7.57 21.89 6.84
N ALA A 23 7.62 20.94 5.90
CA ALA A 23 6.58 19.94 5.78
C ALA A 23 6.43 19.28 7.17
N GLY A 24 5.27 19.50 7.79
CA GLY A 24 4.95 18.92 9.09
C GLY A 24 4.88 17.39 9.02
N PRO A 25 5.01 16.71 10.17
CA PRO A 25 5.08 15.25 10.22
C PRO A 25 3.81 14.61 9.64
N ALA A 26 3.99 13.47 8.94
CA ALA A 26 2.89 12.62 8.51
C ALA A 26 2.08 12.13 9.73
N ALA A 27 1.01 12.85 10.07
CA ALA A 27 0.13 12.51 11.17
C ALA A 27 -0.86 11.42 10.72
N ALA A 28 -0.43 10.16 10.72
CA ALA A 28 -1.33 9.03 10.48
C ALA A 28 -2.22 8.78 11.71
N CYS A 29 -3.55 8.81 11.48
CA CYS A 29 -4.64 8.46 12.39
C CYS A 29 -4.79 9.26 13.71
N SER A 30 -3.96 10.27 14.02
CA SER A 30 -4.01 10.93 15.35
C SER A 30 -5.03 12.06 15.45
N ASP A 31 -5.29 12.83 14.40
CA ASP A 31 -5.90 14.17 14.55
C ASP A 31 -7.17 14.44 13.75
N LEU A 32 -7.70 13.48 12.99
CA LEU A 32 -8.92 13.69 12.18
C LEU A 32 -10.05 12.70 12.58
N PRO A 33 -11.13 13.19 13.23
CA PRO A 33 -12.15 12.33 13.84
C PRO A 33 -13.00 11.51 12.85
N ASN A 34 -12.86 11.68 11.53
CA ASN A 34 -13.57 10.89 10.52
C ASN A 34 -12.72 9.85 9.79
N ILE A 35 -11.38 9.96 9.75
CA ILE A 35 -10.53 9.10 8.89
C ILE A 35 -10.49 7.66 9.39
N CYS A 36 -10.49 7.43 10.70
CA CYS A 36 -10.49 6.07 11.25
C CYS A 36 -11.84 5.36 11.05
N ALA A 37 -12.95 6.10 11.16
CA ALA A 37 -14.30 5.56 10.94
C ALA A 37 -14.58 5.33 9.45
N MET A 38 -14.14 6.26 8.58
CA MET A 38 -14.28 6.14 7.13
C MET A 38 -13.31 5.09 6.55
N ASN A 39 -12.13 4.89 7.15
CA ASN A 39 -11.27 3.77 6.78
C ASN A 39 -11.81 2.43 7.29
N ALA A 40 -12.41 2.39 8.48
CA ALA A 40 -13.16 1.22 8.91
C ALA A 40 -14.34 0.92 7.97
N GLN A 41 -14.96 1.95 7.38
CA GLN A 41 -16.01 1.81 6.35
C GLN A 41 -15.46 1.39 4.99
N HIS A 42 -14.34 1.94 4.51
CA HIS A 42 -13.68 1.48 3.28
C HIS A 42 -13.18 0.04 3.44
N HIS A 43 -12.63 -0.29 4.60
CA HIS A 43 -12.31 -1.65 4.99
C HIS A 43 -13.57 -2.51 5.08
N GLN A 44 -14.67 -2.01 5.64
CA GLN A 44 -15.95 -2.70 5.62
C GLN A 44 -16.44 -2.88 4.17
N SER A 45 -16.18 -1.96 3.25
CA SER A 45 -16.49 -2.13 1.82
C SER A 45 -15.60 -3.19 1.19
N MET A 46 -14.29 -3.22 1.48
CA MET A 46 -13.39 -4.31 1.05
C MET A 46 -13.78 -5.66 1.67
N VAL A 47 -14.24 -5.66 2.94
CA VAL A 47 -14.73 -6.83 3.67
C VAL A 47 -16.09 -7.26 3.14
N ASP A 48 -17.01 -6.35 2.85
CA ASP A 48 -18.35 -6.60 2.32
C ASP A 48 -18.26 -7.11 0.88
N ILE A 49 -17.33 -6.56 0.09
CA ILE A 49 -16.91 -7.14 -1.19
C ILE A 49 -16.44 -8.58 -0.94
N SER A 50 -15.46 -8.81 -0.05
CA SER A 50 -14.97 -10.16 0.26
C SER A 50 -16.04 -11.13 0.84
N ALA A 51 -17.01 -10.61 1.60
CA ALA A 51 -18.07 -11.36 2.28
C ALA A 51 -19.25 -11.65 1.35
N SER A 52 -19.52 -10.79 0.37
CA SER A 52 -20.45 -11.07 -0.73
C SER A 52 -19.98 -12.28 -1.55
N TYR A 53 -18.65 -12.47 -1.67
CA TYR A 53 -18.06 -13.68 -2.26
C TYR A 53 -18.08 -14.90 -1.34
N ALA A 54 -18.01 -14.73 -0.01
CA ALA A 54 -18.13 -15.82 0.95
C ALA A 54 -19.57 -16.39 1.07
N TYR A 55 -20.58 -15.70 0.54
CA TYR A 55 -21.98 -16.15 0.53
C TYR A 55 -22.44 -16.67 -0.86
N GLY A 56 -21.58 -16.58 -1.88
CA GLY A 56 -21.95 -16.77 -3.28
C GLY A 56 -21.59 -18.10 -3.93
N ASP A 57 -20.59 -18.85 -3.46
CA ASP A 57 -20.18 -20.10 -4.11
C ASP A 57 -19.92 -21.21 -3.09
N TYR A 58 -21.02 -21.81 -2.64
CA TYR A 58 -21.02 -23.04 -1.86
C TYR A 58 -22.09 -23.97 -2.43
N TYR A 59 -22.03 -24.32 -3.73
CA TYR A 59 -22.53 -25.59 -4.29
C TYR A 59 -21.94 -25.80 -5.70
N GLY A 60 -20.92 -26.65 -5.80
CA GLY A 60 -20.36 -27.12 -7.06
C GLY A 60 -19.14 -28.02 -6.87
N GLU A 61 -19.39 -29.26 -6.42
CA GLU A 61 -18.66 -30.51 -6.78
C GLU A 61 -17.12 -30.43 -6.90
N GLU A 62 -16.39 -30.82 -5.84
CA GLU A 62 -15.63 -32.08 -5.74
C GLU A 62 -14.88 -32.52 -7.03
N ASP A 63 -13.57 -32.75 -6.85
CA ASP A 63 -12.56 -33.28 -7.80
C ASP A 63 -11.82 -32.28 -8.71
N TYR A 64 -10.81 -31.58 -8.16
CA TYR A 64 -9.58 -31.26 -8.92
C TYR A 64 -8.36 -30.96 -8.02
N TYR A 65 -7.82 -31.99 -7.35
CA TYR A 65 -6.39 -32.01 -7.05
C TYR A 65 -5.69 -32.58 -8.30
N GLY A 66 -5.48 -31.71 -9.30
CA GLY A 66 -4.80 -32.02 -10.55
C GLY A 66 -3.54 -31.18 -10.68
N ASP A 67 -2.42 -31.88 -10.85
CA ASP A 67 -1.02 -31.49 -10.83
C ASP A 67 -0.60 -30.54 -12.00
N ASP A 68 -1.36 -29.50 -12.33
CA ASP A 68 -1.13 -28.72 -13.57
C ASP A 68 -1.13 -27.19 -13.34
N TYR A 69 -0.23 -26.67 -12.48
CA TYR A 69 -0.08 -25.23 -12.25
C TYR A 69 1.31 -24.71 -12.67
N TYR A 70 1.59 -24.74 -13.98
CA TYR A 70 2.65 -23.96 -14.64
C TYR A 70 2.28 -23.72 -16.11
N ASP A 71 1.15 -23.08 -16.37
CA ASP A 71 0.90 -22.48 -17.69
C ASP A 71 -0.04 -21.26 -17.60
N SER A 72 0.53 -20.10 -17.24
CA SER A 72 -0.09 -18.83 -17.58
C SER A 72 0.99 -17.76 -17.82
N GLY A 73 1.26 -17.53 -19.10
CA GLY A 73 1.57 -16.23 -19.71
C GLY A 73 2.39 -15.22 -18.90
N TYR A 74 3.68 -15.48 -18.73
CA TYR A 74 4.65 -14.46 -18.33
C TYR A 74 4.86 -13.44 -19.45
N TYR A 75 4.31 -12.22 -19.32
CA TYR A 75 4.90 -11.03 -19.95
C TYR A 75 4.58 -9.77 -19.14
N SER A 76 5.64 -9.16 -18.61
CA SER A 76 5.69 -7.77 -18.15
C SER A 76 5.42 -6.85 -19.35
N GLY A 77 4.16 -6.48 -19.54
CA GLY A 77 3.74 -5.44 -20.46
C GLY A 77 2.24 -5.23 -20.28
N ASP A 78 1.86 -4.11 -19.67
CA ASP A 78 0.48 -3.62 -19.55
C ASP A 78 -0.57 -4.75 -19.42
N ILE A 79 -0.48 -5.55 -18.35
CA ILE A 79 -1.47 -6.60 -18.11
C ILE A 79 -2.80 -5.91 -17.83
N ASP A 80 -3.76 -6.13 -18.72
CA ASP A 80 -5.14 -5.71 -18.57
C ASP A 80 -5.84 -6.60 -17.54
N TYR A 81 -5.68 -6.25 -16.26
CA TYR A 81 -6.32 -6.92 -15.13
C TYR A 81 -7.85 -6.73 -15.11
N SER A 82 -8.46 -6.00 -16.05
CA SER A 82 -9.93 -5.93 -16.15
C SER A 82 -10.57 -7.27 -16.50
N ALA A 83 -9.78 -8.20 -17.08
CA ALA A 83 -10.20 -9.56 -17.42
C ALA A 83 -10.07 -10.56 -16.25
N TYR A 84 -9.33 -10.23 -15.19
CA TYR A 84 -9.03 -11.15 -14.09
C TYR A 84 -9.26 -10.47 -12.73
N ALA A 85 -10.38 -10.85 -12.12
CA ALA A 85 -10.84 -10.54 -10.76
C ALA A 85 -11.60 -9.22 -10.59
N GLU A 86 -12.72 -9.34 -9.90
CA GLU A 86 -13.47 -8.23 -9.29
C GLU A 86 -12.64 -7.49 -8.21
N ASP A 87 -11.40 -7.93 -7.92
CA ASP A 87 -10.39 -7.31 -7.05
C ASP A 87 -8.95 -7.61 -7.57
N PRO A 88 -8.39 -6.75 -8.44
CA PRO A 88 -7.05 -6.91 -9.00
C PRO A 88 -5.93 -6.93 -7.94
N GLY A 89 -6.11 -6.16 -6.85
CA GLY A 89 -5.13 -6.05 -5.78
C GLY A 89 -4.91 -7.38 -5.07
N ARG A 90 -5.99 -8.11 -4.76
CA ARG A 90 -5.91 -9.43 -4.13
C ARG A 90 -5.22 -10.45 -5.02
N SER A 91 -5.53 -10.46 -6.32
CA SER A 91 -4.90 -11.38 -7.28
C SER A 91 -3.39 -11.18 -7.31
N LEU A 92 -2.95 -9.92 -7.43
CA LEU A 92 -1.53 -9.55 -7.43
C LEU A 92 -0.82 -9.94 -6.13
N SER A 93 -1.42 -9.68 -4.96
CA SER A 93 -0.81 -10.04 -3.69
C SER A 93 -0.67 -11.56 -3.52
N ASN A 94 -1.67 -12.33 -3.95
CA ASN A 94 -1.64 -13.79 -3.84
C ASN A 94 -0.67 -14.43 -4.83
N GLU A 95 -0.58 -13.91 -6.04
CA GLU A 95 0.42 -14.33 -7.03
C GLU A 95 1.83 -14.13 -6.47
N ALA A 96 2.12 -12.91 -6.02
CA ALA A 96 3.43 -12.57 -5.49
C ALA A 96 3.77 -13.40 -4.23
N ALA A 97 2.78 -13.70 -3.37
CA ALA A 97 2.99 -14.48 -2.16
C ALA A 97 3.21 -15.97 -2.47
N SER A 98 2.52 -16.48 -3.49
CA SER A 98 2.70 -17.85 -4.00
C SER A 98 4.10 -18.01 -4.58
N PHE A 99 4.57 -17.03 -5.37
CA PHE A 99 5.92 -17.06 -5.91
C PHE A 99 6.98 -16.97 -4.82
N ALA A 100 6.83 -16.06 -3.84
CA ALA A 100 7.73 -15.97 -2.70
C ALA A 100 7.83 -17.30 -1.92
N SER A 101 6.69 -17.95 -1.69
CA SER A 101 6.62 -19.26 -1.04
C SER A 101 7.32 -20.34 -1.87
N ALA A 102 7.12 -20.34 -3.20
CA ALA A 102 7.75 -21.29 -4.11
C ALA A 102 9.28 -21.14 -4.17
N VAL A 103 9.79 -19.90 -4.17
CA VAL A 103 11.23 -19.62 -4.09
C VAL A 103 11.78 -20.13 -2.76
N SER A 104 11.14 -19.80 -1.64
CA SER A 104 11.56 -20.26 -0.31
C SER A 104 11.59 -21.79 -0.20
N ALA A 105 10.63 -22.49 -0.78
CA ALA A 105 10.55 -23.95 -0.75
C ALA A 105 11.63 -24.62 -1.63
N GLN A 106 12.03 -23.97 -2.72
CA GLN A 106 12.96 -24.51 -3.71
C GLN A 106 14.39 -23.98 -3.56
N GLN A 107 14.71 -23.32 -2.45
CA GLN A 107 16.00 -22.63 -2.25
C GLN A 107 17.21 -23.54 -2.50
N ALA A 108 17.15 -24.82 -2.13
CA ALA A 108 18.24 -25.78 -2.33
C ALA A 108 18.43 -26.23 -3.78
N ALA A 109 17.42 -26.03 -4.64
CA ALA A 109 17.43 -26.39 -6.06
C ALA A 109 17.36 -25.16 -6.97
N LEU A 110 17.59 -23.95 -6.43
CA LEU A 110 17.41 -22.69 -7.13
C LEU A 110 18.25 -22.62 -8.41
N ASP A 111 19.53 -22.99 -8.33
CA ASP A 111 20.45 -22.97 -9.49
C ASP A 111 19.97 -23.85 -10.65
N GLU A 112 19.32 -24.98 -10.35
CA GLU A 112 18.74 -25.85 -11.37
C GLU A 112 17.49 -25.22 -11.98
N LYS A 113 16.62 -24.64 -11.14
CA LYS A 113 15.39 -23.98 -11.59
C LYS A 113 15.66 -22.74 -12.43
N LEU A 114 16.73 -22.00 -12.14
CA LEU A 114 17.17 -20.84 -12.93
C LEU A 114 17.63 -21.20 -14.36
N LYS A 115 17.82 -22.48 -14.68
CA LYS A 115 18.05 -22.93 -16.07
C LYS A 115 16.78 -22.85 -16.91
N ASP A 116 15.61 -22.97 -16.29
CA ASP A 116 14.34 -22.73 -16.97
C ASP A 116 14.17 -21.22 -17.25
N PRO A 117 14.03 -20.80 -18.52
CA PRO A 117 13.92 -19.38 -18.85
C PRO A 117 12.69 -18.70 -18.25
N GLY A 118 11.57 -19.41 -18.10
CA GLY A 118 10.34 -18.87 -17.53
C GLY A 118 10.53 -18.55 -16.04
N PHE A 119 10.98 -19.54 -15.28
CA PHE A 119 11.31 -19.39 -13.85
C PHE A 119 12.38 -18.32 -13.63
N ARG A 120 13.42 -18.27 -14.48
CA ARG A 120 14.46 -17.25 -14.38
C ARG A 120 13.90 -15.84 -14.52
N ASN A 121 13.05 -15.58 -15.51
CA ASN A 121 12.43 -14.27 -15.71
C ASN A 121 11.53 -13.89 -14.52
N ALA A 122 10.76 -14.86 -14.01
CA ALA A 122 9.94 -14.68 -12.82
C ALA A 122 10.78 -14.33 -11.58
N TYR A 123 11.88 -15.06 -11.40
CA TYR A 123 12.81 -14.85 -10.30
C TYR A 123 13.54 -13.50 -10.40
N GLU A 124 13.87 -13.06 -11.62
CA GLU A 124 14.42 -11.72 -11.87
C GLU A 124 13.41 -10.63 -11.47
N ARG A 125 12.12 -10.77 -11.83
CA ARG A 125 11.04 -9.84 -11.39
C ARG A 125 10.87 -9.83 -9.87
N TYR A 126 10.90 -11.00 -9.24
CA TYR A 126 10.84 -11.15 -7.78
C TYR A 126 12.03 -10.52 -7.07
N SER A 127 13.24 -10.72 -7.60
CA SER A 127 14.49 -10.26 -6.98
C SER A 127 14.73 -8.77 -7.17
N ASN A 128 14.43 -8.24 -8.35
CA ASN A 128 14.63 -6.82 -8.67
C ASN A 128 13.49 -5.96 -8.15
N GLY A 129 12.30 -6.53 -7.99
CA GLY A 129 11.10 -5.81 -7.64
C GLY A 129 10.51 -5.03 -8.82
N GLY A 130 9.36 -4.39 -8.57
CA GLY A 130 8.65 -3.64 -9.60
C GLY A 130 7.27 -3.18 -9.17
N TRP A 131 6.74 -2.22 -9.91
CA TRP A 131 5.43 -1.61 -9.71
C TRP A 131 4.40 -2.13 -10.69
N ASP A 132 3.22 -2.43 -10.17
CA ASP A 132 2.00 -2.75 -10.90
C ASP A 132 0.96 -1.63 -10.61
N TYR A 133 0.16 -1.27 -11.62
CA TYR A 133 -0.79 -0.15 -11.54
C TYR A 133 -2.18 -0.61 -11.98
N PHE A 134 -3.21 -0.28 -11.21
CA PHE A 134 -4.58 -0.71 -11.47
C PHE A 134 -5.59 0.21 -10.79
N GLN A 135 -6.86 0.04 -11.13
CA GLN A 135 -7.98 0.53 -10.31
C GLN A 135 -8.55 -0.67 -9.55
N ASP A 136 -8.64 -0.56 -8.22
CA ASP A 136 -9.13 -1.61 -7.32
C ASP A 136 -10.64 -1.95 -7.54
N ASN A 137 -11.32 -1.29 -8.48
CA ASN A 137 -12.72 -1.53 -8.82
C ASN A 137 -12.99 -1.31 -10.31
N ALA A 138 -13.52 -2.32 -11.01
CA ALA A 138 -13.83 -2.28 -12.44
C ALA A 138 -14.95 -1.28 -12.82
N GLY A 139 -15.78 -0.87 -11.84
CA GLY A 139 -16.83 0.14 -11.99
C GLY A 139 -16.47 1.50 -11.39
N ALA A 140 -15.21 1.73 -11.03
CA ALA A 140 -14.75 2.99 -10.44
C ALA A 140 -15.04 4.19 -11.35
N ALA A 141 -15.49 5.30 -10.75
CA ALA A 141 -15.51 6.57 -11.46
C ALA A 141 -14.05 6.99 -11.82
N PRO A 142 -13.85 7.81 -12.86
CA PRO A 142 -12.54 8.38 -13.13
C PRO A 142 -11.97 9.07 -11.88
N GLY A 143 -10.73 8.76 -11.52
CA GLY A 143 -10.06 9.29 -10.34
C GLY A 143 -10.24 8.49 -9.05
N GLU A 144 -11.11 7.46 -9.04
CA GLU A 144 -11.34 6.63 -7.86
C GLU A 144 -10.59 5.30 -7.92
N TYR A 145 -10.27 4.77 -6.72
CA TYR A 145 -9.66 3.46 -6.50
C TYR A 145 -8.33 3.25 -7.22
N CYS A 146 -7.64 4.33 -7.58
CA CYS A 146 -6.31 4.29 -8.20
C CYS A 146 -5.30 3.67 -7.23
N ALA A 147 -4.61 2.61 -7.68
CA ALA A 147 -3.67 1.89 -6.85
C ALA A 147 -2.33 1.66 -7.57
N ALA A 148 -1.27 1.62 -6.76
CA ALA A 148 0.06 1.20 -7.17
C ALA A 148 0.57 0.16 -6.18
N PHE A 149 0.94 -1.01 -6.67
CA PHE A 149 1.43 -2.12 -5.88
C PHE A 149 2.89 -2.36 -6.22
N TYR A 150 3.74 -2.38 -5.20
CA TYR A 150 5.13 -2.76 -5.32
C TYR A 150 5.38 -4.06 -4.56
N TRP A 151 6.14 -4.94 -5.17
CA TRP A 151 6.64 -6.13 -4.50
C TRP A 151 8.05 -6.46 -4.95
N LYS A 152 8.86 -6.90 -3.99
CA LYS A 152 10.24 -7.38 -4.14
C LYS A 152 10.51 -8.39 -3.03
N GLY A 153 10.92 -9.60 -3.37
CA GLY A 153 11.04 -10.65 -2.38
C GLY A 153 9.69 -10.98 -1.74
N ASP A 154 9.69 -11.13 -0.42
CA ASP A 154 8.49 -11.27 0.43
C ASP A 154 7.94 -9.92 0.93
N GLY A 155 8.55 -8.80 0.53
CA GLY A 155 8.12 -7.45 0.87
C GLY A 155 7.12 -6.91 -0.14
N MET A 156 5.92 -6.54 0.32
CA MET A 156 4.83 -6.01 -0.50
C MET A 156 4.23 -4.75 0.09
N VAL A 157 3.95 -3.77 -0.76
CA VAL A 157 3.27 -2.55 -0.36
C VAL A 157 2.34 -2.06 -1.47
N ARG A 158 1.14 -1.60 -1.08
CA ARG A 158 0.18 -0.94 -1.97
C ARG A 158 -0.08 0.46 -1.48
N LEU A 159 -0.07 1.41 -2.39
CA LEU A 159 -0.66 2.73 -2.23
C LEU A 159 -2.03 2.73 -2.89
N SER A 160 -3.09 3.01 -2.14
CA SER A 160 -4.46 3.14 -2.64
C SER A 160 -4.94 4.57 -2.45
N GLY A 161 -5.44 5.16 -3.53
CA GLY A 161 -6.10 6.47 -3.54
C GLY A 161 -7.52 6.45 -2.98
N PRO A 162 -8.21 7.61 -3.03
CA PRO A 162 -9.58 7.74 -2.58
C PRO A 162 -10.54 6.90 -3.42
N GLY A 163 -11.72 6.62 -2.89
CA GLY A 163 -12.77 5.88 -3.60
C GLY A 163 -14.10 5.89 -2.84
N GLY A 164 -15.20 6.08 -3.58
CA GLY A 164 -16.53 6.29 -2.99
C GLY A 164 -16.51 7.44 -1.98
N ASP A 165 -17.02 7.19 -0.77
CA ASP A 165 -17.04 8.21 0.28
C ASP A 165 -15.66 8.45 0.93
N TYR A 166 -14.68 7.55 0.74
CA TYR A 166 -13.36 7.67 1.36
C TYR A 166 -12.46 8.60 0.56
N GLN A 167 -12.12 9.75 1.15
CA GLN A 167 -11.30 10.80 0.52
C GLN A 167 -9.81 10.73 0.92
N GLY A 168 -9.44 9.76 1.77
CA GLY A 168 -8.05 9.60 2.20
C GLY A 168 -7.24 8.72 1.24
N ALA A 169 -6.07 8.30 1.69
CA ALA A 169 -5.28 7.27 1.03
C ALA A 169 -4.81 6.22 2.03
N LEU A 170 -4.53 5.02 1.52
CA LEU A 170 -4.00 3.92 2.32
C LEU A 170 -2.64 3.51 1.81
N ILE A 171 -1.74 3.21 2.75
CA ILE A 171 -0.55 2.41 2.47
C ILE A 171 -0.70 1.08 3.20
N THR A 172 -0.77 0.00 2.44
CA THR A 172 -0.99 -1.35 2.98
C THR A 172 0.22 -2.22 2.72
N PHE A 173 0.67 -2.91 3.76
CA PHE A 173 1.79 -3.84 3.72
C PHE A 173 1.27 -5.26 3.90
N TRP A 174 1.82 -6.20 3.13
CA TRP A 174 1.61 -7.65 3.31
C TRP A 174 2.96 -8.32 3.55
N GLY A 175 2.94 -9.42 4.30
CA GLY A 175 4.15 -10.20 4.54
C GLY A 175 3.88 -11.43 5.40
N PRO A 176 4.73 -12.47 5.30
CA PRO A 176 4.55 -13.73 6.01
C PRO A 176 4.67 -13.60 7.54
N ASN A 177 5.27 -12.50 8.01
CA ASN A 177 5.47 -12.23 9.43
C ASN A 177 4.43 -11.28 10.04
N ILE A 178 3.52 -10.75 9.23
CA ILE A 178 2.43 -9.89 9.69
C ILE A 178 1.38 -10.76 10.42
N PRO A 179 0.90 -10.37 11.62
CA PRO A 179 -0.11 -11.14 12.33
C PRO A 179 -1.42 -11.29 11.54
N THR A 180 -2.09 -12.43 11.70
CA THR A 180 -3.36 -12.78 11.03
C THR A 180 -4.51 -12.85 12.06
N PRO A 181 -5.01 -11.71 12.55
CA PRO A 181 -6.11 -11.74 13.51
C PRO A 181 -7.40 -12.20 12.83
N LYS A 182 -8.24 -12.94 13.56
CA LYS A 182 -9.55 -13.40 13.06
C LYS A 182 -10.47 -12.24 12.69
N ASP A 183 -10.40 -11.17 13.46
CA ASP A 183 -11.13 -9.92 13.27
C ASP A 183 -10.14 -8.79 13.09
N VAL A 184 -10.56 -7.75 12.39
CA VAL A 184 -9.79 -6.55 12.13
C VAL A 184 -9.48 -5.84 13.44
N LYS A 185 -8.22 -5.43 13.63
CA LYS A 185 -7.79 -4.75 14.85
C LYS A 185 -7.03 -3.48 14.53
N THR A 186 -7.34 -2.42 15.26
CA THR A 186 -6.43 -1.28 15.34
C THR A 186 -5.30 -1.62 16.31
N ILE A 187 -4.06 -1.56 15.81
CA ILE A 187 -2.84 -1.84 16.58
C ILE A 187 -1.90 -0.64 16.54
N SER A 188 -0.94 -0.61 17.46
CA SER A 188 0.20 0.33 17.39
C SER A 188 1.35 -0.34 16.66
N VAL A 189 1.87 0.35 15.64
CA VAL A 189 3.00 -0.09 14.82
C VAL A 189 4.10 0.96 14.94
N THR A 190 5.35 0.52 15.05
CA THR A 190 6.50 1.40 14.83
C THR A 190 6.83 1.37 13.35
N LEU A 191 6.71 2.52 12.68
CA LEU A 191 7.07 2.75 11.29
C LEU A 191 8.44 3.43 11.24
N ASP A 192 9.39 2.80 10.56
CA ASP A 192 10.72 3.36 10.30
C ASP A 192 10.87 3.53 8.79
N GLN A 193 11.08 4.77 8.34
CA GLN A 193 11.23 5.12 6.92
C GLN A 193 12.70 5.35 6.53
N ALA A 194 13.64 4.82 7.32
CA ALA A 194 15.08 4.98 7.15
C ALA A 194 15.59 6.43 7.20
N ASP A 195 14.81 7.34 7.78
CA ASP A 195 15.15 8.76 7.99
C ASP A 195 15.83 9.01 9.36
N GLY A 196 16.01 7.95 10.15
CA GLY A 196 16.57 8.02 11.51
C GLY A 196 15.56 8.43 12.58
N ALA A 197 14.26 8.54 12.24
CA ALA A 197 13.21 8.95 13.16
C ALA A 197 11.99 7.99 13.15
N PRO A 198 12.12 6.74 13.65
CA PRO A 198 10.98 5.82 13.73
C PRO A 198 9.81 6.39 14.53
N GLN A 199 8.60 6.21 14.00
CA GLN A 199 7.36 6.80 14.53
C GLN A 199 6.40 5.71 15.01
N LYS A 200 5.70 5.94 16.12
CA LYS A 200 4.57 5.08 16.51
C LYS A 200 3.29 5.59 15.90
N VAL A 201 2.66 4.76 15.07
CA VAL A 201 1.43 5.07 14.36
C VAL A 201 0.34 4.06 14.71
N LYS A 202 -0.92 4.45 14.54
CA LYS A 202 -2.04 3.50 14.57
C LYS A 202 -2.25 2.93 13.18
N ALA A 203 -2.40 1.62 13.11
CA ALA A 203 -2.62 0.91 11.87
C ALA A 203 -3.73 -0.13 12.04
N PHE A 204 -4.33 -0.55 10.93
CA PHE A 204 -5.31 -1.62 10.87
C PHE A 204 -4.59 -2.91 10.52
N ASN A 205 -4.73 -3.93 11.35
CA ASN A 205 -4.22 -5.26 11.07
C ASN A 205 -5.40 -6.20 10.81
N TYR A 206 -5.36 -6.90 9.68
CA TYR A 206 -6.41 -7.80 9.23
C TYR A 206 -5.82 -8.94 8.40
N HIS A 207 -6.66 -9.92 8.12
CA HIS A 207 -6.40 -11.00 7.16
C HIS A 207 -7.75 -11.36 6.53
N LEU A 208 -7.89 -11.18 5.22
CA LEU A 208 -9.14 -11.47 4.53
C LEU A 208 -9.17 -12.95 4.12
N ALA A 209 -10.38 -13.51 4.01
CA ALA A 209 -10.53 -14.87 3.52
C ALA A 209 -9.99 -14.98 2.09
N GLY A 210 -9.10 -15.95 1.86
CA GLY A 210 -8.45 -16.15 0.57
C GLY A 210 -7.16 -15.35 0.36
N ASP A 211 -6.77 -14.47 1.28
CA ASP A 211 -5.45 -13.84 1.24
C ASP A 211 -4.36 -14.84 1.66
N ALA A 212 -3.19 -14.76 1.04
CA ALA A 212 -2.05 -15.58 1.43
C ALA A 212 -1.46 -15.16 2.80
N TRP A 213 -1.42 -13.86 3.10
CA TRP A 213 -0.72 -13.30 4.26
C TRP A 213 -1.57 -12.30 5.06
N GLY A 214 -1.12 -11.97 6.27
CA GLY A 214 -1.68 -10.86 7.04
C GLY A 214 -1.31 -9.52 6.43
N ALA A 215 -2.14 -8.51 6.70
CA ALA A 215 -1.96 -7.15 6.22
C ALA A 215 -1.90 -6.13 7.36
N ILE A 216 -1.12 -5.06 7.17
CA ILE A 216 -1.14 -3.86 7.99
C ILE A 216 -1.38 -2.66 7.08
N ALA A 217 -2.51 -1.97 7.26
CA ALA A 217 -2.84 -0.74 6.54
C ALA A 217 -2.71 0.49 7.44
N LEU A 218 -2.02 1.51 6.93
CA LEU A 218 -1.90 2.82 7.56
C LEU A 218 -2.73 3.81 6.76
N ALA A 219 -3.53 4.62 7.45
CA ALA A 219 -4.25 5.70 6.81
C ALA A 219 -3.36 6.94 6.67
N VAL A 220 -3.34 7.49 5.47
CA VAL A 220 -2.70 8.76 5.14
C VAL A 220 -3.79 9.83 5.03
N PRO A 221 -3.58 11.05 5.55
CA PRO A 221 -4.63 12.08 5.60
C PRO A 221 -5.26 12.42 4.26
N SER A 222 -4.49 12.34 3.17
CA SER A 222 -4.97 12.50 1.80
C SER A 222 -4.03 11.80 0.81
N ILE A 223 -4.48 11.65 -0.43
CA ILE A 223 -3.64 11.10 -1.50
C ILE A 223 -2.51 12.06 -1.89
N GLU A 224 -2.73 13.37 -1.83
CA GLU A 224 -1.67 14.36 -2.05
C GLU A 224 -0.56 14.23 -1.01
N ALA A 225 -0.92 14.06 0.27
CA ALA A 225 0.05 13.84 1.33
C ALA A 225 0.84 12.54 1.13
N ALA A 226 0.20 11.48 0.64
CA ALA A 226 0.88 10.24 0.29
C ALA A 226 1.86 10.45 -0.87
N LEU A 227 1.40 11.07 -1.96
CA LEU A 227 2.19 11.32 -3.17
C LEU A 227 3.36 12.28 -2.91
N ASP A 228 3.19 13.30 -2.07
CA ASP A 228 4.24 14.24 -1.71
C ASP A 228 5.37 13.62 -0.89
N GLY A 229 5.05 12.60 -0.08
CA GLY A 229 6.03 11.83 0.68
C GLY A 229 6.72 10.70 -0.08
N MET A 230 6.37 10.48 -1.36
CA MET A 230 7.00 9.43 -2.18
C MET A 230 8.36 9.89 -2.73
N GLU A 231 9.39 9.14 -2.34
CA GLU A 231 10.74 9.24 -2.91
C GLU A 231 10.96 8.19 -4.01
N ASP A 232 11.96 8.41 -4.88
CA ASP A 232 12.26 7.45 -5.96
C ASP A 232 12.73 6.10 -5.43
N THR A 233 13.50 6.14 -4.34
CA THR A 233 13.85 4.96 -3.53
C THR A 233 13.43 5.24 -2.10
N GLN A 234 12.72 4.31 -1.49
CA GLN A 234 12.26 4.44 -0.10
C GLN A 234 12.18 3.08 0.56
N SER A 235 12.61 3.03 1.82
CA SER A 235 12.58 1.82 2.64
C SER A 235 11.61 2.00 3.80
N PHE A 236 10.84 0.97 4.09
CA PHE A 236 9.88 0.90 5.18
C PHE A 236 10.18 -0.32 6.02
N LYS A 237 10.23 -0.14 7.32
CA LYS A 237 10.27 -1.23 8.29
C LYS A 237 9.14 -1.05 9.29
N LEU A 238 8.30 -2.07 9.42
CA LEU A 238 7.19 -2.10 10.35
C LEU A 238 7.52 -3.04 11.50
N SER A 239 7.36 -2.57 12.73
CA SER A 239 7.49 -3.40 13.93
C SER A 239 6.22 -3.37 14.79
N VAL A 240 5.81 -4.54 15.25
CA VAL A 240 4.74 -4.70 16.26
C VAL A 240 5.39 -5.14 17.56
N GLY A 241 5.34 -4.25 18.56
CA GLY A 241 6.15 -4.40 19.77
C GLY A 241 7.64 -4.32 19.43
N ASN A 242 8.38 -5.40 19.69
CA ASN A 242 9.81 -5.54 19.46
C ASN A 242 10.15 -6.49 18.29
N LYS A 243 9.16 -6.90 17.50
CA LYS A 243 9.34 -7.77 16.34
C LYS A 243 9.12 -6.97 15.05
N THR A 244 10.07 -7.03 14.13
CA THR A 244 9.86 -6.59 12.75
C THR A 244 8.93 -7.58 12.05
N VAL A 245 7.88 -7.06 11.42
CA VAL A 245 6.83 -7.87 10.77
C VAL A 245 6.76 -7.65 9.26
N ALA A 246 7.28 -6.53 8.75
CA ALA A 246 7.42 -6.27 7.32
C ALA A 246 8.61 -5.34 7.06
N GLU A 247 9.32 -5.60 5.97
CA GLU A 247 10.35 -4.74 5.41
C GLU A 247 10.11 -4.63 3.91
N VAL A 248 10.06 -3.42 3.39
CA VAL A 248 9.86 -3.16 1.96
C VAL A 248 10.78 -2.04 1.53
N GLU A 249 11.52 -2.26 0.45
CA GLU A 249 12.28 -1.22 -0.22
C GLU A 249 11.84 -1.16 -1.67
N TRP A 250 11.35 0.01 -2.08
CA TRP A 250 11.02 0.25 -3.47
C TRP A 250 12.05 1.10 -4.18
N GLN A 251 12.05 0.97 -5.50
CA GLN A 251 12.73 1.83 -6.47
C GLN A 251 11.71 2.31 -7.50
N ASP A 252 12.06 3.27 -8.37
CA ASP A 252 11.15 3.84 -9.38
C ASP A 252 9.88 4.50 -8.79
N GLY A 253 9.94 4.92 -7.52
CA GLY A 253 8.80 5.52 -6.81
C GLY A 253 8.27 6.80 -7.47
N LEU A 254 9.13 7.61 -8.10
CA LEU A 254 8.68 8.81 -8.81
C LEU A 254 7.99 8.49 -10.14
N LYS A 255 8.28 7.33 -10.74
CA LYS A 255 7.50 6.81 -11.87
C LYS A 255 6.13 6.37 -11.39
N ALA A 256 6.06 5.69 -10.23
CA ALA A 256 4.80 5.28 -9.64
C ALA A 256 3.91 6.46 -9.23
N LYS A 257 4.49 7.49 -8.59
CA LYS A 257 3.81 8.76 -8.29
C LYS A 257 3.13 9.36 -9.52
N ARG A 258 3.85 9.47 -10.64
CA ARG A 258 3.30 10.01 -11.90
C ARG A 258 2.17 9.16 -12.47
N LYS A 259 2.27 7.84 -12.37
CA LYS A 259 1.21 6.92 -12.81
C LYS A 259 -0.05 7.05 -11.96
N LEU A 260 0.09 7.12 -10.63
CA LEU A 260 -1.03 7.40 -9.73
C LEU A 260 -1.68 8.76 -10.04
N GLN A 261 -0.88 9.82 -10.18
CA GLN A 261 -1.38 11.15 -10.54
C GLN A 261 -2.18 11.14 -11.85
N SER A 262 -1.73 10.39 -12.87
CA SER A 262 -2.46 10.29 -14.13
C SER A 262 -3.81 9.57 -14.01
N CYS A 263 -3.98 8.69 -13.02
CA CYS A 263 -5.24 8.02 -12.76
C CYS A 263 -6.21 8.92 -11.99
N LEU A 264 -5.69 9.70 -11.03
CA LEU A 264 -6.48 10.54 -10.12
C LEU A 264 -7.16 11.74 -10.83
N GLY A 265 -6.59 12.21 -11.95
CA GLY A 265 -7.14 13.31 -12.76
C GLY A 265 -6.54 14.67 -12.43
#